data_AF-A0A8D0FS58-F1
#
_entry.id   AF-A0A8D0FS58-F1
#
_cell.length_a   1.000
_cell.length_b   1.000
_cell.length_c   1.000
_cell.angle_alpha   90.00
_cell.angle_beta   90.00
_cell.angle_gamma   90.00
#
_symmetry.space_group_name_H-M   'P 1'
#
loop_
_entity.id
_entity.type
_entity.pdbx_description
1 polymer ?
#
loop_
_entity_poly.entity_id
_entity_poly.type
_entity_poly.pdbx_seq_one_letter_code
_entity_poly.pdbx_strand_id
1 'polypeptide(L)'
;VYPYLHNDPKIAAVVEVKDLKQTFEIETGYGDTNAWVEWIKYTVQSLNHSNCYVCATGRPTAQVVPFPLGWTQDPRGMRCMIALYQEKAAWGNETCKSLALLFPAVQNKDVKIPPTFSTVSGNHTACLSRQGGKATRFVGEFNLCTKTLNVTNDGAGNYSALSIPRADLWWYCGGKILRPILPADWRGTCAIVQLAIPFTLAFERKLEPGR
;
A
#
# COMPACT_ATOMS: atom_id res chain seq x y z
N VAL A 1 17.36 39.65 22.61
CA VAL A 1 17.33 38.63 23.68
C VAL A 1 16.02 38.82 24.43
N TYR A 2 14.98 38.04 24.10
CA TYR A 2 13.69 38.14 24.80
C TYR A 2 13.82 37.40 26.13
N PRO A 3 13.88 38.11 27.28
CA PRO A 3 14.07 37.47 28.56
C PRO A 3 12.72 36.90 29.00
N TYR A 4 12.65 35.58 29.14
CA TYR A 4 11.66 34.87 29.94
C TYR A 4 10.19 35.11 29.54
N LEU A 5 9.71 34.35 28.55
CA LEU A 5 8.35 33.82 28.62
C LEU A 5 8.30 32.93 29.86
N HIS A 6 7.95 33.54 30.99
CA HIS A 6 7.65 32.86 32.23
C HIS A 6 6.50 31.87 31.96
N ASN A 7 6.55 30.68 32.56
CA ASN A 7 5.53 29.63 32.47
C ASN A 7 4.18 30.08 33.06
N ASP A 8 3.55 31.11 32.49
CA ASP A 8 2.15 31.41 32.72
C ASP A 8 1.35 30.35 31.97
N PRO A 9 0.58 29.47 32.65
CA PRO A 9 -0.21 28.44 31.99
C PRO A 9 -1.30 29.01 31.05
N LYS A 10 -1.60 30.32 31.13
CA LYS A 10 -2.45 31.03 30.16
C LYS A 10 -1.71 31.38 28.86
N ILE A 11 -0.38 31.37 28.85
CA ILE A 11 0.48 31.76 27.72
C ILE A 11 1.22 30.55 27.15
N ALA A 12 1.79 29.68 28.00
CA ALA A 12 2.46 28.45 27.60
C ALA A 12 2.32 27.39 28.70
N ALA A 13 1.80 26.23 28.34
CA ALA A 13 1.75 25.07 29.22
C ALA A 13 2.81 24.05 28.77
N VAL A 14 3.68 23.65 29.70
CA VAL A 14 4.63 22.55 29.48
C VAL A 14 3.97 21.27 29.97
N VAL A 15 3.73 20.33 29.06
CA VAL A 15 3.13 19.03 29.38
C VAL A 15 4.16 17.94 29.13
N GLU A 16 4.39 17.10 30.14
CA GLU A 16 5.21 15.90 29.99
C GLU A 16 4.37 14.81 29.31
N VAL A 17 4.80 14.40 28.13
CA VAL A 17 4.14 13.37 27.32
C VAL A 17 4.90 12.05 27.42
N LYS A 18 4.19 10.96 27.67
CA LYS A 18 4.77 9.61 27.83
C LYS A 18 5.03 8.93 26.50
N ASP A 19 4.17 9.17 25.52
CA ASP A 19 4.22 8.53 24.22
C ASP A 19 3.63 9.41 23.10
N LEU A 20 3.76 8.89 21.88
CA LEU A 20 3.32 9.56 20.66
C LEU A 20 1.79 9.64 20.57
N LYS A 21 1.06 8.71 21.19
CA LYS A 21 -0.40 8.71 21.20
C LYS A 21 -0.90 9.89 22.03
N GLN A 22 -0.36 10.06 23.23
CA GLN A 22 -0.68 11.20 24.10
C GLN A 22 -0.34 12.53 23.42
N THR A 23 0.82 12.60 22.73
CA THR A 23 1.21 13.79 21.96
C THR A 23 0.20 14.08 20.85
N PHE A 24 -0.19 13.07 20.07
CA PHE A 24 -1.14 13.23 18.97
C PHE A 24 -2.53 13.64 19.47
N GLU A 25 -3.00 13.06 20.57
CA GLU A 25 -4.27 13.41 21.19
C GLU A 25 -4.28 14.86 21.71
N ILE A 26 -3.20 15.32 22.34
CA ILE A 26 -3.07 16.71 22.79
C ILE A 26 -3.09 17.70 21.62
N GLU A 27 -2.34 17.42 20.55
CA GLU A 27 -2.18 18.33 19.40
C GLU A 27 -3.41 18.36 18.48
N THR A 28 -4.14 17.24 18.36
CA THR A 28 -5.21 17.08 17.36
C THR A 28 -6.60 16.86 17.95
N GLY A 29 -6.69 16.55 19.25
CA GLY A 29 -7.92 16.10 19.91
C GLY A 29 -8.34 14.67 19.55
N TYR A 30 -7.51 13.90 18.85
CA TYR A 30 -7.83 12.55 18.38
C TYR A 30 -7.13 11.48 19.23
N GLY A 31 -7.89 10.80 20.08
CA GLY A 31 -7.38 9.82 21.05
C GLY A 31 -7.23 8.38 20.55
N ASP A 32 -7.65 8.08 19.32
CA ASP A 32 -7.48 6.73 18.74
C ASP A 32 -6.06 6.53 18.21
N THR A 33 -5.64 5.27 18.12
CA THR A 33 -4.35 4.92 17.52
C THR A 33 -4.32 5.29 16.05
N ASN A 34 -3.42 6.18 15.67
CA ASN A 34 -3.19 6.54 14.28
C ASN A 34 -2.09 5.64 13.68
N ALA A 35 -2.50 4.60 12.95
CA ALA A 35 -1.59 3.66 12.32
C ALA A 35 -0.55 4.36 11.41
N TRP A 36 -0.93 5.42 10.69
CA TRP A 36 0.00 6.16 9.82
C TRP A 36 1.14 6.81 10.63
N VAL A 37 0.82 7.37 11.79
CA VAL A 37 1.80 7.96 12.71
C VAL A 37 2.72 6.89 13.31
N GLU A 38 2.19 5.71 13.65
CA GLU A 38 3.01 4.57 14.10
C GLU A 38 3.96 4.07 13.02
N TRP A 39 3.49 3.96 11.77
CA TRP A 39 4.32 3.58 10.62
C TRP A 39 5.46 4.57 10.39
N ILE A 40 5.20 5.87 10.54
CA ILE A 40 6.24 6.90 10.46
C ILE A 40 7.27 6.73 11.57
N LYS A 41 6.83 6.56 12.82
CA LYS A 41 7.74 6.33 13.96
C LYS A 41 8.61 5.10 13.71
N TYR A 42 8.01 4.00 13.27
CA TYR A 42 8.74 2.78 12.91
C TYR A 42 9.76 3.03 11.79
N THR A 43 9.37 3.76 10.74
CA THR A 43 10.26 4.08 9.62
C THR A 43 11.46 4.89 10.09
N VAL A 44 11.24 5.94 10.89
CA VAL A 44 12.31 6.79 11.45
C VAL A 44 13.28 5.97 12.30
N GLN A 45 12.76 5.09 13.15
CA GLN A 45 13.57 4.21 14.00
C GLN A 45 14.36 3.18 13.17
N SER A 46 13.76 2.60 12.13
CA SER A 46 14.42 1.65 11.23
C SER A 46 15.58 2.27 10.45
N LEU A 47 15.52 3.58 10.22
CA LEU A 47 16.59 4.36 9.59
C LEU A 47 17.64 4.82 10.61
N ASN A 48 17.57 4.36 11.86
CA ASN A 48 18.47 4.74 12.96
C ASN A 48 18.52 6.27 13.19
N HIS A 49 17.38 6.93 13.04
CA HIS A 49 17.24 8.36 13.30
C HIS A 49 16.21 8.64 14.41
N SER A 50 16.27 9.86 14.95
CA SER A 50 15.30 10.44 15.89
C SER A 50 15.19 11.94 15.62
N ASN A 51 14.23 12.64 16.25
CA ASN A 51 14.03 14.09 16.13
C ASN A 51 13.95 14.56 14.67
N CYS A 52 12.85 14.22 14.00
CA CYS A 52 12.63 14.55 12.60
C CYS A 52 11.32 15.30 12.39
N TYR A 53 11.28 16.08 11.32
CA TYR A 53 10.04 16.60 10.77
C TYR A 53 9.55 15.68 9.67
N VAL A 54 8.25 15.37 9.69
CA VAL A 54 7.60 14.54 8.68
C VAL A 54 6.69 15.46 7.88
N CYS A 55 6.99 15.60 6.59
CA CYS A 55 6.29 16.51 5.70
C CYS A 55 5.58 15.71 4.60
N ALA A 56 4.31 16.03 4.36
CA ALA A 56 3.58 15.56 3.20
C ALA A 56 2.99 16.77 2.47
N THR A 57 2.83 16.67 1.16
CA THR A 57 2.14 17.71 0.38
C THR A 57 0.65 17.70 0.74
N GLY A 58 -0.02 18.86 0.64
CA GLY A 58 -1.47 18.91 0.81
C GLY A 58 -2.16 18.06 -0.25
N ARG A 59 -2.93 17.04 0.17
CA ARG A 59 -3.56 16.03 -0.70
C ARG A 59 -2.52 15.33 -1.61
N PRO A 60 -1.61 14.54 -1.02
CA PRO A 60 -0.53 13.93 -1.77
C PRO A 60 -1.10 12.94 -2.79
N THR A 61 -0.60 13.00 -4.02
CA THR A 61 -0.94 12.04 -5.05
C THR A 61 -0.22 10.73 -4.74
N ALA A 62 -0.97 9.62 -4.69
CA ALA A 62 -0.38 8.33 -4.39
C ALA A 62 0.57 7.87 -5.51
N GLN A 63 1.51 7.01 -5.15
CA GLN A 63 2.38 6.31 -6.09
C GLN A 63 2.00 4.84 -6.14
N VAL A 64 2.12 4.24 -7.32
CA VAL A 64 1.97 2.81 -7.49
C VAL A 64 3.28 2.15 -7.03
N VAL A 65 3.16 1.24 -6.06
CA VAL A 65 4.29 0.49 -5.51
C VAL A 65 4.07 -1.02 -5.69
N PRO A 66 5.15 -1.82 -5.71
CA PRO A 66 5.04 -3.26 -5.85
C PRO A 66 4.29 -3.88 -4.67
N PHE A 67 3.41 -4.83 -4.96
CA PHE A 67 2.86 -5.69 -3.92
C PHE A 67 3.99 -6.57 -3.34
N PRO A 68 4.12 -6.70 -2.01
CA PRO A 68 5.28 -7.35 -1.39
C PRO A 68 5.37 -8.86 -1.65
N LEU A 69 4.27 -9.53 -2.01
CA LEU A 69 4.32 -10.94 -2.41
C LEU A 69 4.62 -11.05 -3.90
N GLY A 70 5.37 -12.08 -4.28
CA GLY A 70 5.76 -12.32 -5.67
C GLY A 70 5.87 -13.81 -5.99
N TRP A 71 5.79 -14.15 -7.28
CA TRP A 71 5.73 -15.54 -7.73
C TRP A 71 6.95 -16.39 -7.38
N THR A 72 8.10 -15.76 -7.13
CA THR A 72 9.34 -16.45 -6.73
C THR A 72 9.65 -16.33 -5.25
N GLN A 73 9.33 -15.17 -4.64
CA GLN A 73 9.64 -14.88 -3.24
C GLN A 73 8.65 -15.58 -2.29
N ASP A 74 7.37 -15.56 -2.63
CA ASP A 74 6.33 -16.27 -1.89
C ASP A 74 5.25 -16.85 -2.84
N PRO A 75 5.55 -17.98 -3.50
CA PRO A 75 4.60 -18.62 -4.40
C PRO A 75 3.31 -19.06 -3.70
N ARG A 76 3.39 -19.41 -2.40
CA ARG A 76 2.24 -19.91 -1.63
C ARG A 76 1.30 -18.75 -1.27
N GLY A 77 1.84 -17.66 -0.75
CA GLY A 77 1.10 -16.44 -0.47
C GLY A 77 0.51 -15.83 -1.74
N MET A 78 1.23 -15.83 -2.86
CA MET A 78 0.68 -15.37 -4.14
C MET A 78 -0.49 -16.21 -4.63
N ARG A 79 -0.42 -17.55 -4.50
CA ARG A 79 -1.56 -18.42 -4.82
C ARG A 79 -2.76 -18.16 -3.91
N CYS A 80 -2.53 -17.94 -2.61
CA CYS A 80 -3.59 -17.49 -1.70
C CYS A 80 -4.21 -16.17 -2.18
N MET A 81 -3.38 -15.19 -2.53
CA MET A 81 -3.87 -13.89 -2.99
C MET A 81 -4.72 -13.99 -4.25
N ILE A 82 -4.32 -14.79 -5.24
CA ILE A 82 -5.16 -15.04 -6.41
C ILE A 82 -6.47 -15.70 -6.00
N ALA A 83 -6.43 -16.75 -5.17
CA ALA A 83 -7.65 -17.43 -4.73
C ALA A 83 -8.62 -16.48 -4.00
N LEU A 84 -8.11 -15.50 -3.24
CA LEU A 84 -8.91 -14.48 -2.56
C LEU A 84 -9.66 -13.53 -3.52
N TYR A 85 -9.21 -13.40 -4.77
CA TYR A 85 -9.92 -12.67 -5.83
C TYR A 85 -11.03 -13.53 -6.49
N GLN A 86 -11.08 -14.83 -6.22
CA GLN A 86 -11.98 -15.78 -6.91
C GLN A 86 -13.08 -16.32 -6.01
N GLU A 87 -12.72 -16.79 -4.82
CA GLU A 87 -13.65 -17.50 -3.96
C GLU A 87 -13.38 -17.22 -2.47
N LYS A 88 -14.44 -17.06 -1.69
CA LYS A 88 -14.36 -17.00 -0.22
C LYS A 88 -13.92 -18.34 0.41
N ALA A 89 -13.78 -19.43 -0.35
CA ALA A 89 -13.58 -20.77 0.20
C ALA A 89 -12.10 -21.20 0.36
N ALA A 90 -11.11 -20.38 -0.05
CA ALA A 90 -9.68 -20.66 0.16
C ALA A 90 -9.22 -20.52 1.64
N TRP A 91 -10.15 -20.63 2.58
CA TRP A 91 -9.99 -20.35 4.01
C TRP A 91 -9.36 -21.51 4.81
N GLY A 92 -9.03 -22.63 4.17
CA GLY A 92 -8.45 -23.81 4.84
C GLY A 92 -6.98 -23.66 5.26
N ASN A 93 -6.23 -22.71 4.69
CA ASN A 93 -4.83 -22.48 5.01
C ASN A 93 -4.66 -21.20 5.86
N GLU A 94 -3.94 -21.28 6.99
CA GLU A 94 -3.68 -20.14 7.89
C GLU A 94 -3.05 -18.95 7.16
N THR A 95 -2.12 -19.18 6.22
CA THR A 95 -1.51 -18.11 5.42
C THR A 95 -2.56 -17.34 4.61
N CYS A 96 -3.53 -18.05 4.02
CA CYS A 96 -4.61 -17.41 3.28
C CYS A 96 -5.57 -16.65 4.22
N LYS A 97 -5.77 -17.11 5.46
CA LYS A 97 -6.59 -16.39 6.47
C LYS A 97 -5.96 -15.06 6.87
N SER A 98 -4.65 -15.03 7.16
CA SER A 98 -3.95 -13.80 7.50
C SER A 98 -4.03 -12.77 6.37
N LEU A 99 -3.82 -13.21 5.13
CA LEU A 99 -3.96 -12.34 3.95
C LEU A 99 -5.41 -11.86 3.74
N ALA A 100 -6.39 -12.70 4.07
CA ALA A 100 -7.79 -12.30 4.01
C ALA A 100 -8.15 -11.22 5.03
N LEU A 101 -7.53 -11.25 6.21
CA LEU A 101 -7.67 -10.22 7.25
C LEU A 101 -6.95 -8.92 6.88
N LEU A 102 -5.75 -9.01 6.29
CA LEU A 102 -4.96 -7.83 5.89
C LEU A 102 -5.58 -7.10 4.69
N PHE A 103 -6.10 -7.84 3.72
CA PHE A 103 -6.65 -7.27 2.49
C PHE A 103 -8.10 -7.73 2.34
N PRO A 104 -9.05 -7.31 3.19
CA PRO A 104 -10.43 -7.83 3.20
C PRO A 104 -11.16 -7.64 1.87
N ALA A 105 -12.18 -8.47 1.63
CA ALA A 105 -13.04 -8.32 0.45
C ALA A 105 -13.88 -7.04 0.56
N VAL A 106 -13.93 -6.27 -0.52
CA VAL A 106 -14.75 -5.05 -0.61
C VAL A 106 -16.06 -5.40 -1.30
N GLN A 107 -17.21 -4.88 -0.84
CA GLN A 107 -18.45 -5.09 -1.58
C GLN A 107 -18.42 -4.24 -2.86
N ASN A 108 -18.97 -4.74 -3.97
CA ASN A 108 -18.95 -4.03 -5.25
C ASN A 108 -19.55 -2.62 -5.18
N LYS A 109 -20.55 -2.39 -4.32
CA LYS A 109 -21.16 -1.06 -4.09
C LYS A 109 -20.22 -0.08 -3.38
N ASP A 110 -19.25 -0.60 -2.63
CA ASP A 110 -18.29 0.15 -1.81
C ASP A 110 -16.92 0.27 -2.50
N VAL A 111 -16.81 -0.23 -3.74
CA VAL A 111 -15.60 -0.08 -4.56
C VAL A 111 -15.44 1.40 -4.87
N LYS A 112 -14.57 2.06 -4.09
CA LYS A 112 -14.24 3.47 -4.27
C LYS A 112 -13.54 3.66 -5.60
N ILE A 113 -13.77 4.82 -6.21
CA ILE A 113 -12.99 5.28 -7.36
C ILE A 113 -11.51 5.26 -6.92
N PRO A 114 -10.62 4.59 -7.68
CA PRO A 114 -9.21 4.57 -7.32
C PRO A 114 -8.69 6.01 -7.20
N PRO A 115 -7.91 6.33 -6.16
CA PRO A 115 -7.39 7.68 -5.99
C PRO A 115 -6.42 8.01 -7.14
N THR A 116 -6.29 9.30 -7.43
CA THR A 116 -5.32 9.78 -8.42
C THR A 116 -3.92 9.31 -8.05
N PHE A 117 -3.19 8.81 -9.05
CA PHE A 117 -1.82 8.36 -8.91
C PHE A 117 -0.92 8.99 -9.98
N SER A 118 0.38 9.06 -9.69
CA SER A 118 1.34 9.78 -10.53
C SER A 118 2.37 8.86 -11.17
N THR A 119 3.21 8.24 -10.35
CA THR A 119 4.36 7.43 -10.79
C THR A 119 4.19 5.98 -10.37
N VAL A 120 4.86 5.11 -11.14
CA VAL A 120 5.03 3.70 -10.82
C VAL A 120 6.48 3.50 -10.41
N SER A 121 6.70 2.84 -9.27
CA SER A 121 8.02 2.68 -8.69
C SER A 121 8.36 1.21 -8.48
N GLY A 122 9.65 0.91 -8.52
CA GLY A 122 10.16 -0.43 -8.23
C GLY A 122 9.86 -1.48 -9.29
N ASN A 123 10.37 -2.67 -9.01
CA ASN A 123 10.22 -3.85 -9.85
C ASN A 123 9.04 -4.68 -9.37
N HIS A 124 8.12 -5.02 -10.28
CA HIS A 124 6.91 -5.76 -9.92
C HIS A 124 7.09 -7.26 -10.17
N THR A 125 6.88 -8.07 -9.13
CA THR A 125 7.01 -9.53 -9.17
C THR A 125 5.66 -10.25 -9.11
N ALA A 126 4.58 -9.51 -8.85
CA ALA A 126 3.21 -9.99 -8.71
C ALA A 126 2.41 -9.89 -10.02
N CYS A 127 3.04 -10.20 -11.16
CA CYS A 127 2.42 -10.01 -12.47
C CYS A 127 1.75 -11.26 -13.03
N LEU A 128 0.63 -11.08 -13.73
CA LEU A 128 -0.04 -12.08 -14.53
C LEU A 128 -0.04 -11.64 -15.99
N SER A 129 0.19 -12.57 -16.91
CA SER A 129 0.01 -12.35 -18.34
C SER A 129 -0.93 -13.38 -18.93
N ARG A 130 -1.91 -12.93 -19.69
CA ARG A 130 -2.91 -13.79 -20.32
C ARG A 130 -3.13 -13.40 -21.76
N GLN A 131 -2.97 -14.37 -22.64
CA GLN A 131 -3.25 -14.31 -24.06
C GLN A 131 -4.14 -15.51 -24.45
N GLY A 132 -4.57 -15.61 -25.71
CA GLY A 132 -5.33 -16.75 -26.24
C GLY A 132 -6.80 -16.48 -26.55
N GLY A 133 -7.47 -17.45 -27.18
CA GLY A 133 -8.80 -17.26 -27.80
C GLY A 133 -9.95 -16.92 -26.84
N LYS A 134 -9.85 -17.31 -25.56
CA LYS A 134 -10.83 -16.95 -24.52
C LYS A 134 -10.57 -15.57 -23.88
N ALA A 135 -9.40 -14.98 -24.15
CA ALA A 135 -8.98 -13.67 -23.66
C ALA A 135 -9.27 -12.61 -24.73
N THR A 136 -10.54 -12.23 -24.89
CA THR A 136 -10.97 -11.33 -25.97
C THR A 136 -10.80 -9.85 -25.61
N ARG A 137 -10.88 -9.50 -24.32
CA ARG A 137 -10.87 -8.10 -23.86
C ARG A 137 -9.48 -7.64 -23.45
N PHE A 138 -8.85 -6.81 -24.29
CA PHE A 138 -7.57 -6.20 -23.93
C PHE A 138 -7.73 -5.18 -22.79
N VAL A 139 -7.04 -5.41 -21.67
CA VAL A 139 -7.08 -4.53 -20.49
C VAL A 139 -5.86 -3.62 -20.35
N GLY A 140 -4.76 -3.97 -21.03
CA GLY A 140 -3.52 -3.20 -21.08
C GLY A 140 -2.27 -4.08 -21.04
N GLU A 141 -1.09 -3.47 -21.19
CA GLU A 141 0.21 -4.13 -21.10
C GLU A 141 1.09 -3.36 -20.10
N PHE A 142 1.45 -4.02 -18.99
CA PHE A 142 2.34 -3.45 -17.99
C PHE A 142 3.76 -3.99 -18.13
N ASN A 143 4.72 -3.08 -18.34
CA ASN A 143 6.09 -3.39 -18.75
C ASN A 143 7.13 -3.43 -17.61
N LEU A 144 6.79 -3.01 -16.39
CA LEU A 144 7.72 -3.03 -15.24
C LEU A 144 7.70 -4.36 -14.45
N CYS A 145 7.21 -5.42 -15.08
CA CYS A 145 7.16 -6.75 -14.51
C CYS A 145 8.52 -7.45 -14.64
N THR A 146 9.13 -7.80 -13.51
CA THR A 146 10.36 -8.63 -13.49
C THR A 146 10.07 -10.11 -13.35
N LYS A 147 8.92 -10.47 -12.76
CA LYS A 147 8.41 -11.84 -12.69
C LYS A 147 6.93 -11.85 -13.04
N THR A 148 6.58 -12.75 -13.97
CA THR A 148 5.23 -12.86 -14.51
C THR A 148 4.83 -14.32 -14.59
N LEU A 149 3.64 -14.63 -14.08
CA LEU A 149 3.02 -15.93 -14.33
C LEU A 149 2.19 -15.84 -15.61
N ASN A 150 2.52 -16.65 -16.61
CA ASN A 150 1.74 -16.76 -17.85
C ASN A 150 0.59 -17.74 -17.63
N VAL A 151 -0.64 -17.26 -17.79
CA VAL A 151 -1.90 -18.02 -17.55
C VAL A 151 -2.71 -18.21 -18.84
N THR A 152 -2.09 -18.01 -20.01
CA THR A 152 -2.70 -18.19 -21.34
C THR A 152 -3.30 -19.58 -21.52
N ASN A 153 -2.59 -20.60 -21.04
CA ASN A 153 -2.99 -22.01 -21.20
C ASN A 153 -3.73 -22.56 -19.97
N ASP A 154 -4.25 -21.69 -19.10
CA ASP A 154 -5.00 -22.12 -17.92
C ASP A 154 -6.33 -22.77 -18.32
N GLY A 155 -6.32 -24.08 -18.51
CA GLY A 155 -7.51 -24.87 -18.83
C GLY A 155 -8.50 -24.99 -17.68
N ALA A 156 -8.05 -24.78 -16.43
CA ALA A 156 -8.88 -24.85 -15.24
C ALA A 156 -9.70 -23.56 -14.98
N GLY A 157 -9.35 -22.45 -15.63
CA GLY A 157 -10.04 -21.17 -15.45
C GLY A 157 -9.71 -20.44 -14.13
N ASN A 158 -8.76 -20.98 -13.36
CA ASN A 158 -8.24 -20.45 -12.10
C ASN A 158 -7.60 -19.06 -12.20
N TYR A 159 -7.47 -18.47 -13.39
CA TYR A 159 -7.02 -17.07 -13.53
C TYR A 159 -7.92 -16.25 -14.45
N SER A 160 -9.09 -16.80 -14.82
CA SER A 160 -10.00 -16.14 -15.76
C SER A 160 -10.78 -15.02 -15.09
N ALA A 161 -11.57 -15.31 -14.05
CA ALA A 161 -12.35 -14.31 -13.32
C ALA A 161 -11.71 -13.99 -11.98
N LEU A 162 -11.20 -12.76 -11.82
CA LEU A 162 -10.64 -12.23 -10.56
C LEU A 162 -11.58 -11.13 -10.06
N SER A 163 -12.78 -11.54 -9.66
CA SER A 163 -13.97 -10.68 -9.51
C SER A 163 -14.26 -10.20 -8.09
N ILE A 164 -13.51 -10.66 -7.08
CA ILE A 164 -13.67 -10.20 -5.70
C ILE A 164 -12.63 -9.12 -5.42
N PRO A 165 -13.01 -7.83 -5.34
CA PRO A 165 -12.06 -6.77 -5.06
C PRO A 165 -11.53 -6.85 -3.63
N ARG A 166 -10.26 -6.49 -3.44
CA ARG A 166 -9.57 -6.53 -2.14
C ARG A 166 -9.22 -5.11 -1.70
N ALA A 167 -9.36 -4.83 -0.41
CA ALA A 167 -8.98 -3.54 0.15
C ALA A 167 -7.48 -3.30 -0.05
N ASP A 168 -7.13 -2.04 -0.31
CA ASP A 168 -5.76 -1.54 -0.50
C ASP A 168 -4.95 -2.17 -1.65
N LEU A 169 -5.59 -2.99 -2.49
CA LEU A 169 -4.98 -3.65 -3.64
C LEU A 169 -5.69 -3.32 -4.93
N TRP A 170 -4.91 -3.22 -6.00
CA TRP A 170 -5.40 -2.92 -7.33
C TRP A 170 -4.70 -3.78 -8.38
N TRP A 171 -5.41 -4.07 -9.45
CA TRP A 171 -4.85 -4.54 -10.71
C TRP A 171 -4.42 -3.35 -11.55
N TYR A 172 -3.15 -3.33 -11.93
CA TYR A 172 -2.59 -2.32 -12.81
C TYR A 172 -2.04 -2.96 -14.08
N CYS A 173 -2.63 -2.58 -15.22
CA CYS A 173 -2.30 -3.11 -16.55
C CYS A 173 -1.64 -2.04 -17.43
N GLY A 174 -1.07 -0.99 -16.83
CA GLY A 174 -0.55 0.18 -17.54
C GLY A 174 -1.57 1.31 -17.74
N GLY A 175 -1.12 2.40 -18.36
CA GLY A 175 -1.92 3.60 -18.58
C GLY A 175 -2.18 4.38 -17.28
N LYS A 176 -3.39 4.92 -17.12
CA LYS A 176 -3.80 5.73 -15.95
C LYS A 176 -5.00 5.12 -15.21
N ILE A 177 -5.17 3.79 -15.31
CA ILE A 177 -6.34 3.10 -14.80
C ILE A 177 -5.91 2.03 -13.81
N LEU A 178 -6.39 2.14 -12.58
CA LEU A 178 -6.35 1.06 -11.59
C LEU A 178 -7.69 0.34 -11.61
N ARG A 179 -7.64 -0.98 -11.60
CA ARG A 179 -8.83 -1.84 -11.65
C ARG A 179 -8.94 -2.60 -10.34
N PRO A 180 -10.12 -2.63 -9.70
CA PRO A 180 -10.30 -3.42 -8.49
C PRO A 180 -10.39 -4.92 -8.79
N ILE A 181 -10.70 -5.29 -10.05
CA ILE A 181 -10.93 -6.65 -10.52
C ILE A 181 -10.41 -6.83 -11.95
N LEU A 182 -10.22 -8.09 -12.38
CA LEU A 182 -10.04 -8.45 -13.79
C LEU A 182 -11.24 -9.28 -14.29
N PRO A 183 -11.87 -8.89 -15.43
CA PRO A 183 -13.02 -9.59 -16.00
C PRO A 183 -12.64 -10.95 -16.59
N ALA A 184 -13.57 -11.89 -16.68
CA ALA A 184 -13.32 -13.28 -17.11
C ALA A 184 -12.57 -13.44 -18.45
N ASP A 185 -12.72 -12.48 -19.34
CA ASP A 185 -12.19 -12.43 -20.70
C ASP A 185 -10.96 -11.50 -20.86
N TRP A 186 -10.34 -11.08 -19.75
CA TRP A 186 -9.19 -10.18 -19.76
C TRP A 186 -8.00 -10.73 -20.56
N ARG A 187 -7.33 -9.84 -21.31
CA ARG A 187 -6.12 -10.07 -22.09
C ARG A 187 -5.10 -8.98 -21.81
N GLY A 188 -3.84 -9.37 -21.68
CA GLY A 188 -2.71 -8.47 -21.49
C GLY A 188 -1.82 -8.89 -20.32
N THR A 189 -1.01 -7.96 -19.83
CA THR A 189 -0.14 -8.15 -18.66
C THR A 189 -0.49 -7.14 -17.58
N CYS A 190 -0.79 -7.62 -16.37
CA CYS A 190 -1.20 -6.81 -15.23
C CYS A 190 -0.45 -7.23 -13.97
N ALA A 191 -0.25 -6.30 -13.04
CA ALA A 191 0.31 -6.56 -11.71
C ALA A 191 -0.72 -6.28 -10.62
N ILE A 192 -0.64 -7.03 -9.52
CA ILE A 192 -1.21 -6.58 -8.25
C ILE A 192 -0.28 -5.49 -7.69
N VAL A 193 -0.86 -4.36 -7.33
CA VAL A 193 -0.12 -3.19 -6.82
C VAL A 193 -0.79 -2.61 -5.58
N GLN A 194 0.01 -1.87 -4.81
CA GLN A 194 -0.45 -1.04 -3.71
C GLN A 194 -0.25 0.44 -4.04
N LEU A 195 -0.90 1.28 -3.25
CA LEU A 195 -0.75 2.73 -3.32
C LEU A 195 -0.03 3.23 -2.08
N ALA A 196 1.09 3.92 -2.28
CA ALA A 196 1.85 4.55 -1.22
C ALA A 196 1.71 6.07 -1.31
N ILE A 197 1.49 6.71 -0.17
CA ILE A 197 1.51 8.17 -0.07
C ILE A 197 2.96 8.61 0.17
N PRO A 198 3.56 9.42 -0.71
CA PRO A 198 4.90 9.93 -0.49
C PRO A 198 4.91 10.94 0.65
N PHE A 199 5.92 10.83 1.51
CA PHE A 199 6.24 11.80 2.55
C PHE A 199 7.77 11.99 2.61
N THR A 200 8.19 13.10 3.18
CA THR A 200 9.59 13.46 3.35
C THR A 200 9.92 13.47 4.84
N LEU A 201 11.01 12.82 5.20
CA LEU A 201 11.62 12.94 6.51
C LEU A 201 12.75 13.96 6.41
N ALA A 202 12.66 15.02 7.22
CA ALA A 202 13.71 16.02 7.36
C ALA A 202 14.35 15.88 8.74
N PHE A 203 15.66 15.70 8.77
CA PHE A 203 16.45 15.56 9.99
C PHE A 203 17.34 16.78 10.13
N GLU A 204 17.42 17.33 11.33
CA GLU A 204 18.39 18.37 11.64
C GLU A 204 19.79 17.73 11.70
N ARG A 205 20.74 18.24 10.92
CA ARG A 205 22.14 17.82 11.05
C ARG A 205 22.69 18.39 12.34
N LYS A 206 23.12 17.52 13.26
CA LYS A 206 24.03 17.95 14.32
C LYS A 206 25.33 18.40 13.66
N LEU A 207 25.63 19.69 13.72
CA LEU A 207 26.98 20.18 13.43
C LEU A 207 27.88 19.55 14.49
N GLU A 208 28.72 18.59 14.10
CA GLU A 208 29.82 18.20 14.98
C GLU A 208 30.74 19.42 15.12
N PRO A 209 31.07 19.85 16.36
CA PRO A 209 32.08 20.88 16.55
C PRO A 209 33.37 20.39 15.89
N GLY A 210 33.92 21.19 14.98
CA GLY A 210 35.08 20.85 14.17
C GLY A 210 36.24 20.28 14.99
N ARG A 211 36.86 19.25 14.42
CA ARG A 211 38.15 18.71 14.80
C ARG A 211 39.27 19.72 14.56
#